data_AF-A0A7K9K2M4-F1
#
_entry.id   AF-A0A7K9K2M4-F1
#
_cell.length_a   1.000
_cell.length_b   1.000
_cell.length_c   1.000
_cell.angle_alpha   90.00
_cell.angle_beta   90.00
_cell.angle_gamma   90.00
#
_symmetry.space_group_name_H-M   'P 1'
#
loop_
_entity.id
_entity.type
_entity.pdbx_description
1 polymer ?
#
loop_
_entity_poly.entity_id
_entity_poly.type
_entity_poly.pdbx_seq_one_letter_code
_entity_poly.pdbx_strand_id
1 'polypeptide(L)'
;PLAPAVRNFTLNFTITNLQFTADLQKPNSRRFKSTEKVMYHYVSLKQCPAGAQFSQCVTFFPRSGRRRDDTKVDAVCSYKDNPSLATFDREKLHQELSTMTNNVTKLGHYSLDRSSLYVDG
;
A
#
# COMPACT_ATOMS: atom_id res chain seq x y z
N PRO A 1 11.76 30.42 1.62
CA PRO A 1 11.60 28.96 1.38
C PRO A 1 10.23 28.49 1.89
N LEU A 2 9.37 27.96 1.02
CA LEU A 2 8.08 27.39 1.42
C LEU A 2 8.35 26.08 2.19
N ALA A 3 7.69 25.90 3.33
CA ALA A 3 7.79 24.66 4.10
C ALA A 3 7.24 23.48 3.26
N PRO A 4 7.82 22.27 3.37
CA PRO A 4 7.28 21.09 2.69
C PRO A 4 5.83 20.83 3.13
N ALA A 5 4.92 20.64 2.17
CA ALA A 5 3.53 20.29 2.46
C ALA A 5 3.41 18.77 2.61
N VAL A 6 2.62 18.28 3.57
CA VAL A 6 2.28 16.85 3.64
C VAL A 6 1.04 16.61 2.79
N ARG A 7 1.14 15.70 1.82
CA ARG A 7 0.04 15.27 0.96
C ARG A 7 -0.23 13.78 1.14
N ASN A 8 -1.39 13.33 0.71
CA ASN A 8 -1.80 11.93 0.78
C ASN A 8 -2.02 11.36 -0.62
N PHE A 9 -1.90 10.05 -0.72
CA PHE A 9 -2.37 9.27 -1.85
C PHE A 9 -2.97 7.96 -1.31
N THR A 10 -3.75 7.27 -2.15
CA THR A 10 -4.34 5.97 -1.84
C THR A 10 -3.73 4.87 -2.70
N LEU A 11 -3.62 3.70 -2.10
CA LEU A 11 -3.12 2.48 -2.71
C LEU A 11 -4.16 1.39 -2.54
N ASN A 12 -4.57 0.77 -3.62
CA ASN A 12 -5.53 -0.33 -3.60
C ASN A 12 -4.90 -1.58 -4.24
N PHE A 13 -5.20 -2.76 -3.70
CA PHE A 13 -4.88 -4.05 -4.30
C PHE A 13 -5.74 -5.15 -3.68
N THR A 14 -5.72 -6.34 -4.27
CA THR A 14 -6.42 -7.52 -3.78
C THR A 14 -5.43 -8.64 -3.52
N ILE A 15 -5.51 -9.21 -2.32
CA ILE A 15 -4.78 -10.41 -1.92
C ILE A 15 -5.69 -11.60 -2.21
N THR A 16 -5.20 -12.60 -2.93
CA THR A 16 -6.00 -13.74 -3.42
C THR A 16 -5.87 -14.99 -2.58
N ASN A 17 -4.99 -14.98 -1.57
CA ASN A 17 -4.77 -16.08 -0.63
C ASN A 17 -4.96 -15.66 0.83
N LEU A 18 -5.82 -14.67 1.08
CA LEU A 18 -6.17 -14.19 2.40
C LEU A 18 -7.69 -14.06 2.48
N GLN A 19 -8.36 -15.07 3.03
CA GLN A 19 -9.79 -14.98 3.29
C GLN A 19 -10.09 -13.85 4.29
N PHE A 20 -11.06 -13.00 3.94
CA PHE A 20 -11.60 -11.98 4.84
C PHE A 20 -12.40 -12.65 5.97
N THR A 21 -12.04 -12.36 7.23
CA THR A 21 -12.69 -12.93 8.42
C THR A 21 -13.00 -11.85 9.46
N ALA A 22 -13.81 -12.18 10.47
CA ALA A 22 -14.09 -11.27 11.58
C ALA A 22 -12.83 -10.80 12.33
N ASP A 23 -11.75 -11.58 12.31
CA ASP A 23 -10.47 -11.16 12.90
C ASP A 23 -9.82 -10.03 12.11
N LEU A 24 -9.96 -10.01 10.77
CA LEU A 24 -9.48 -8.91 9.93
C LEU A 24 -10.30 -7.63 10.12
N GLN A 25 -11.46 -7.69 10.79
CA GLN A 25 -12.23 -6.51 11.19
C GLN A 25 -11.80 -5.94 12.54
N LYS A 26 -10.96 -6.67 13.30
CA LYS A 26 -10.53 -6.29 14.65
C LYS A 26 -9.08 -5.84 14.62
N PRO A 27 -8.77 -4.54 14.74
CA PRO A 27 -7.39 -4.01 14.67
C PRO A 27 -6.42 -4.68 15.66
N ASN A 28 -6.93 -5.18 16.78
CA ASN A 28 -6.14 -5.84 17.81
C ASN A 28 -5.95 -7.36 17.62
N SER A 29 -6.60 -7.97 16.64
CA SER A 29 -6.44 -9.40 16.39
C SER A 29 -5.04 -9.73 15.88
N ARG A 30 -4.57 -10.96 16.14
CA ARG A 30 -3.28 -11.43 15.63
C ARG A 30 -3.24 -11.42 14.11
N ARG A 31 -4.37 -11.76 13.45
CA ARG A 31 -4.47 -11.82 11.99
C ARG A 31 -4.39 -10.43 11.36
N PHE A 32 -5.08 -9.45 11.93
CA PHE A 32 -4.98 -8.05 11.49
C PHE A 32 -3.55 -7.54 11.66
N LYS A 33 -2.98 -7.61 12.88
CA LYS A 33 -1.62 -7.11 13.17
C LYS A 33 -0.54 -7.76 12.30
N SER A 34 -0.64 -9.06 12.05
CA SER A 34 0.29 -9.77 11.15
C SER A 34 0.17 -9.26 9.71
N THR A 35 -1.05 -9.09 9.22
CA THR A 35 -1.30 -8.57 7.87
C THR A 35 -0.84 -7.13 7.73
N GLU A 36 -1.21 -6.27 8.68
CA GLU A 36 -0.79 -4.87 8.76
C GLU A 36 0.73 -4.74 8.80
N LYS A 37 1.45 -5.61 9.54
CA LYS A 37 2.92 -5.58 9.57
C LYS A 37 3.55 -5.90 8.20
N VAL A 38 3.00 -6.85 7.46
CA VAL A 38 3.45 -7.17 6.10
C VAL A 38 3.16 -6.02 5.14
N MET A 39 1.98 -5.39 5.26
CA MET A 39 1.65 -4.21 4.45
C MET A 39 2.51 -3.02 4.84
N TYR A 40 2.78 -2.81 6.11
CA TYR A 40 3.71 -1.79 6.53
C TYR A 40 5.08 -2.08 5.93
N HIS A 41 5.58 -3.32 5.94
CA HIS A 41 6.82 -3.64 5.23
C HIS A 41 6.75 -3.33 3.73
N TYR A 42 5.62 -3.58 3.06
CA TYR A 42 5.40 -3.25 1.66
C TYR A 42 5.52 -1.75 1.37
N VAL A 43 4.94 -0.91 2.23
CA VAL A 43 4.85 0.54 1.95
C VAL A 43 5.78 1.43 2.80
N SER A 44 6.36 0.88 3.86
CA SER A 44 7.45 1.48 4.65
C SER A 44 8.83 1.23 4.05
N LEU A 45 8.89 0.71 2.84
CA LEU A 45 10.13 0.63 2.10
C LEU A 45 10.69 2.03 1.97
N LYS A 46 11.82 2.23 2.65
CA LYS A 46 12.71 3.40 2.60
C LYS A 46 13.26 3.68 1.18
N GLN A 47 12.53 3.30 0.13
CA GLN A 47 13.01 3.14 -1.25
C GLN A 47 11.88 3.33 -2.30
N CYS A 48 10.81 4.07 -1.99
CA CYS A 48 10.04 4.75 -3.05
C CYS A 48 10.92 5.87 -3.66
N PRO A 49 10.60 6.41 -4.85
CA PRO A 49 11.59 6.98 -5.76
C PRO A 49 12.45 8.06 -5.09
N ALA A 50 13.74 8.06 -5.40
CA ALA A 50 14.72 9.05 -4.99
C ALA A 50 14.22 10.49 -5.26
N GLY A 51 13.59 11.12 -4.26
CA GLY A 51 13.09 12.49 -4.36
C GLY A 51 11.97 12.83 -3.37
N ALA A 52 11.05 11.91 -3.07
CA ALA A 52 10.00 12.14 -2.09
C ALA A 52 10.40 11.53 -0.74
N GLN A 53 10.56 12.36 0.31
CA GLN A 53 10.58 11.86 1.69
C GLN A 53 9.18 11.34 2.03
N PHE A 54 8.93 10.10 1.64
CA PHE A 54 7.67 9.44 1.86
C PHE A 54 7.43 9.32 3.36
N SER A 55 6.30 9.83 3.81
CA SER A 55 5.96 9.96 5.23
C SER A 55 4.88 8.95 5.58
N GLN A 56 5.24 7.67 5.63
CA GLN A 56 4.46 6.59 6.26
C GLN A 56 3.05 6.33 5.67
N CYS A 57 2.70 5.06 5.49
CA CYS A 57 1.30 4.69 5.30
C CYS A 57 0.60 4.61 6.63
N VAL A 58 -0.54 5.30 6.72
CA VAL A 58 -1.19 5.66 7.97
C VAL A 58 -2.35 4.71 8.27
N THR A 59 -3.00 4.15 7.24
CA THR A 59 -4.21 3.36 7.48
C THR A 59 -4.34 2.18 6.54
N PHE A 60 -4.70 1.01 7.09
CA PHE A 60 -4.90 -0.26 6.38
C PHE A 60 -6.35 -0.73 6.57
N PHE A 61 -7.10 -0.83 5.48
CA PHE A 61 -8.51 -1.23 5.49
C PHE A 61 -8.72 -2.53 4.70
N PRO A 62 -8.70 -3.70 5.36
CA PRO A 62 -9.08 -4.95 4.72
C PRO A 62 -10.60 -4.99 4.53
N ARG A 63 -11.04 -5.41 3.35
CA ARG A 63 -12.45 -5.61 2.98
C ARG A 63 -12.64 -6.97 2.33
N SER A 64 -13.88 -7.46 2.35
CA SER A 64 -14.25 -8.66 1.59
C SER A 64 -13.90 -8.46 0.12
N GLY A 65 -13.15 -9.40 -0.46
CA GLY A 65 -12.89 -9.44 -1.89
C GLY A 65 -14.06 -10.05 -2.68
N ARG A 66 -13.84 -10.25 -3.98
CA ARG A 66 -14.84 -10.84 -4.88
C ARG A 66 -15.00 -12.33 -4.64
N ARG A 67 -13.89 -13.05 -4.43
CA ARG A 67 -13.89 -14.47 -4.07
C ARG A 67 -13.77 -14.61 -2.56
N ARG A 68 -14.15 -15.78 -2.07
CA ARG A 68 -14.10 -16.12 -0.64
C ARG A 68 -12.71 -15.91 -0.05
N ASP A 69 -11.67 -16.31 -0.77
CA ASP A 69 -10.28 -16.26 -0.30
C ASP A 69 -9.60 -14.92 -0.62
N ASP A 70 -10.35 -13.96 -1.15
CA ASP A 70 -9.83 -12.64 -1.48
C ASP A 70 -10.05 -11.66 -0.31
N THR A 71 -9.04 -10.85 -0.05
CA THR A 71 -9.17 -9.64 0.77
C THR A 71 -8.73 -8.45 -0.07
N LYS A 72 -9.63 -7.48 -0.28
CA LYS A 72 -9.26 -6.20 -0.85
C LYS A 72 -8.60 -5.34 0.24
N VAL A 73 -7.54 -4.66 -0.12
CA VAL A 73 -6.82 -3.73 0.75
C VAL A 73 -6.92 -2.33 0.15
N ASP A 74 -7.28 -1.38 1.01
CA ASP A 74 -7.09 0.05 0.74
C ASP A 74 -6.15 0.61 1.79
N ALA A 75 -5.12 1.30 1.33
CA ALA A 75 -4.15 1.97 2.17
C ALA A 75 -4.09 3.46 1.85
N VAL A 76 -3.99 4.29 2.89
CA VAL A 76 -3.76 5.74 2.74
C VAL A 76 -2.34 6.04 3.18
N CYS A 77 -1.60 6.72 2.32
CA CYS A 77 -0.17 6.98 2.48
C CYS A 77 0.11 8.46 2.38
N SER A 78 0.96 8.98 3.27
CA SER A 78 1.34 10.39 3.22
C SER A 78 2.78 10.57 2.72
N TYR A 79 3.05 11.70 2.07
CA TYR A 79 4.37 12.05 1.56
C TYR A 79 4.62 13.54 1.76
N LYS A 80 5.90 13.91 1.91
CA LYS A 80 6.30 15.31 1.89
C LYS A 80 6.43 15.74 0.45
N ASP A 81 5.50 16.57 0.02
CA ASP A 81 5.58 17.33 -1.21
C ASP A 81 6.52 18.51 -0.98
N ASN A 82 7.75 18.37 -1.49
CA ASN A 82 8.70 19.46 -1.49
C ASN A 82 8.76 20.00 -2.93
N PRO A 83 8.31 21.23 -3.20
CA PRO A 83 8.27 21.79 -4.54
C PRO A 83 9.67 21.97 -5.17
N SER A 84 10.75 21.85 -4.37
CA SER A 84 12.14 21.81 -4.85
C SER A 84 12.67 20.39 -5.15
N LEU A 85 11.90 19.35 -4.82
CA LEU A 85 12.17 17.94 -5.13
C LEU A 85 11.09 17.43 -6.10
N ALA A 86 11.33 16.29 -6.73
CA ALA A 86 10.45 15.72 -7.74
C ALA A 86 8.97 15.66 -7.27
N THR A 87 8.05 16.10 -8.12
CA THR A 87 6.60 16.03 -7.90
C THR A 87 6.13 14.59 -7.80
N PHE A 88 5.05 14.35 -7.07
CA PHE A 88 4.38 13.05 -7.02
C PHE A 88 4.02 12.57 -8.43
N ASP A 89 4.51 11.38 -8.79
CA ASP A 89 4.24 10.72 -10.06
C ASP A 89 3.58 9.38 -9.79
N ARG A 90 2.28 9.33 -10.08
CA ARG A 90 1.44 8.15 -9.90
C ARG A 90 1.94 6.95 -10.70
N GLU A 91 2.37 7.17 -11.94
CA GLU A 91 2.79 6.08 -12.84
C GLU A 91 4.13 5.51 -12.40
N LYS A 92 5.07 6.39 -12.02
CA LYS A 92 6.36 5.98 -11.46
C LYS A 92 6.17 5.17 -10.18
N LEU A 93 5.31 5.65 -9.28
CA LEU A 93 4.99 4.94 -8.04
C LEU A 93 4.35 3.56 -8.32
N HIS A 94 3.40 3.50 -9.25
CA HIS A 94 2.79 2.24 -9.67
C HIS A 94 3.84 1.27 -10.24
N GLN A 95 4.76 1.74 -11.09
CA GLN A 95 5.80 0.92 -11.70
C GLN A 95 6.78 0.36 -10.65
N GLU A 96 7.18 1.17 -9.68
CA GLU A 96 8.05 0.73 -8.59
C GLU A 96 7.36 -0.31 -7.71
N LEU A 97 6.14 -0.04 -7.26
CA LEU A 97 5.34 -0.99 -6.47
C LEU A 97 5.14 -2.31 -7.23
N SER A 98 4.84 -2.24 -8.53
CA SER A 98 4.74 -3.41 -9.41
C SER A 98 6.04 -4.21 -9.45
N THR A 99 7.18 -3.54 -9.61
CA THR A 99 8.50 -4.19 -9.65
C THR A 99 8.80 -4.89 -8.32
N MET A 100 8.55 -4.22 -7.20
CA MET A 100 8.79 -4.75 -5.85
C MET A 100 7.91 -5.95 -5.50
N THR A 101 6.76 -6.08 -6.17
CA THR A 101 5.79 -7.16 -5.95
C THR A 101 5.83 -8.23 -7.04
N ASN A 102 6.93 -8.33 -7.76
CA ASN A 102 7.10 -9.27 -8.86
C ASN A 102 5.96 -9.15 -9.89
N ASN A 103 5.77 -7.94 -10.41
CA ASN A 103 4.66 -7.56 -11.28
C ASN A 103 3.28 -7.74 -10.61
N VAL A 104 3.13 -7.30 -9.36
CA VAL A 104 1.85 -7.37 -8.62
C VAL A 104 1.35 -8.80 -8.45
N THR A 105 2.26 -9.78 -8.31
CA THR A 105 1.87 -11.19 -8.10
C THR A 105 2.18 -11.68 -6.70
N LYS A 106 3.17 -11.10 -6.03
CA LYS A 106 3.58 -11.52 -4.68
C LYS A 106 3.93 -10.36 -3.78
N LEU A 107 3.54 -10.51 -2.51
CA LEU A 107 3.96 -9.65 -1.42
C LEU A 107 4.25 -10.47 -0.17
N GLY A 108 5.52 -10.76 0.10
CA GLY A 108 5.90 -11.71 1.15
C GLY A 108 5.27 -13.08 0.88
N HIS A 109 4.47 -13.57 1.82
CA HIS A 109 3.70 -14.82 1.67
C HIS A 109 2.32 -14.63 1.00
N TYR A 110 1.93 -13.41 0.68
CA TYR A 110 0.66 -13.12 0.01
C TYR A 110 0.79 -13.20 -1.51
N SER A 111 -0.25 -13.73 -2.13
CA SER A 111 -0.47 -13.72 -3.58
C SER A 111 -1.41 -12.55 -3.91
N LEU A 112 -1.11 -11.84 -4.99
CA LEU A 112 -1.84 -10.64 -5.37
C LEU A 112 -2.56 -10.83 -6.71
N ASP A 113 -3.69 -10.16 -6.87
CA ASP A 113 -4.32 -9.98 -8.19
C ASP A 113 -3.55 -8.90 -8.94
N ARG A 114 -2.87 -9.31 -10.02
CA ARG A 114 -2.03 -8.45 -10.86
C ARG A 114 -2.77 -7.22 -11.41
N SER A 115 -4.07 -7.35 -11.65
CA SER A 115 -4.90 -6.29 -12.23
C SER A 115 -5.47 -5.32 -11.19
N SER A 116 -5.25 -5.58 -9.90
CA SER A 116 -5.91 -4.87 -8.82
C SER A 116 -5.12 -3.70 -8.24
N LEU A 117 -3.83 -3.57 -8.57
CA LEU A 117 -3.00 -2.47 -8.10
C LEU A 117 -3.50 -1.15 -8.70
N TYR A 118 -3.83 -0.20 -7.84
CA TYR A 118 -4.20 1.15 -8.22
C TYR A 118 -3.60 2.16 -7.25
N VAL A 119 -3.14 3.28 -7.78
CA VAL A 119 -2.59 4.41 -7.03
C VAL A 119 -3.41 5.64 -7.38
N ASP A 120 -3.86 6.41 -6.39
CA ASP A 120 -4.65 7.65 -6.58
C ASP A 120 -4.07 8.77 -5.72
N GLY A 121 -3.99 10.02 -6.19
CA GLY A 121 -3.36 11.12 -5.45
C GLY A 121 -3.90 12.50 -5.78
#